data_AF-A0A349UMP7-F1
#
_entry.id   AF-A0A349UMP7-F1
#
_cell.length_a   1.000
_cell.length_b   1.000
_cell.length_c   1.000
_cell.angle_alpha   90.00
_cell.angle_beta   90.00
_cell.angle_gamma   90.00
#
_symmetry.space_group_name_H-M   'P 1'
#
loop_
_entity.id
_entity.type
_entity.pdbx_description
1 polymer ?
#
loop_
_entity_poly.entity_id
_entity_poly.type
_entity_poly.pdbx_seq_one_letter_code
_entity_poly.pdbx_strand_id
1 'polypeptide(L)'
;LTAEQVAAVEQRGKAEDHVTVNAPVSGIVIQKNAQEGMYVQTGTHIYAIADLSQLWVKLDAYEADLSWLRYGQKVEFTSVSYPGETFTGTIAFIDPILNPVTRTVKVRVNVPNPRGKLKPEMFVHGVVHSRVAAGGRVLDEALAGKWMCPMHPEIVKDSAGKCDLCGMPLVQAESLGYVSAAPTEQDKPLVIPVSAALVTGTRAIVYVEKPGVAQPTYEGREIVLGPRAGNYYLVRQGLTEGERVVTRGNFKIDSALQIQAKPSMMSPEGGGASAGHSHARPASPAPEHKHD
;
A
#
# COMPACT_ATOMS: atom_id res chain seq x y z
N LEU A 1 -33.32 15.07 29.41
CA LEU A 1 -32.97 16.18 30.31
C LEU A 1 -31.68 15.81 31.02
N THR A 2 -30.72 16.73 31.14
CA THR A 2 -29.55 16.50 31.99
C THR A 2 -29.95 16.60 33.46
N ALA A 3 -29.15 16.04 34.37
CA ALA A 3 -29.43 16.13 35.81
C ALA A 3 -29.56 17.58 36.30
N GLU A 4 -28.78 18.50 35.73
CA GLU A 4 -28.86 19.94 36.01
C GLU A 4 -30.18 20.56 35.55
N GLN A 5 -30.68 20.15 34.38
CA GLN A 5 -31.98 20.63 33.86
C GLN A 5 -33.15 20.12 34.71
N VAL A 6 -33.06 18.90 35.23
CA VAL A 6 -34.07 18.35 36.15
C VAL A 6 -34.07 19.14 37.46
N ALA A 7 -32.90 19.37 38.07
CA ALA A 7 -32.78 20.16 39.30
C ALA A 7 -33.27 21.61 39.13
N ALA A 8 -33.05 22.22 37.96
CA ALA A 8 -33.52 23.56 37.64
C ALA A 8 -35.04 23.66 37.48
N VAL A 9 -35.72 22.59 37.04
CA VAL A 9 -37.18 22.51 36.99
C VAL A 9 -37.76 22.33 38.39
N GLU A 10 -37.13 21.47 39.21
CA GLU A 10 -37.53 21.24 40.61
C GLU A 10 -37.42 22.51 41.48
N GLN A 11 -36.35 23.28 41.34
CA GLN A 11 -36.19 24.55 42.08
C GLN A 11 -37.22 25.62 41.68
N ARG A 12 -37.69 25.63 40.43
CA ARG A 12 -38.62 26.66 39.93
C ARG A 12 -40.09 26.38 40.24
N GLY A 13 -40.45 25.13 40.52
CA GLY A 13 -41.82 24.75 40.93
C GLY A 13 -42.92 25.01 39.88
N LYS A 14 -42.56 25.25 38.62
CA LYS A 14 -43.48 25.48 37.49
C LYS A 14 -43.12 24.56 36.33
N ALA A 15 -44.13 23.99 35.68
CA ALA A 15 -43.94 23.17 34.49
C ALA A 15 -43.50 24.06 33.30
N GLU A 16 -42.46 23.62 32.58
CA GLU A 16 -41.89 24.28 31.40
C GLU A 16 -42.27 23.45 30.17
N ASP A 17 -42.85 24.08 29.16
CA ASP A 17 -43.30 23.46 27.90
C ASP A 17 -42.22 23.51 26.80
N HIS A 18 -41.12 24.21 27.05
CA HIS A 18 -39.96 24.34 26.17
C HIS A 18 -38.69 23.90 26.90
N VAL A 19 -37.82 23.19 26.17
CA VAL A 19 -36.54 22.71 26.70
C VAL A 19 -35.43 23.08 25.71
N THR A 20 -34.40 23.76 26.20
CA THR A 20 -33.19 24.02 25.41
C THR A 20 -32.29 22.78 25.41
N VAL A 21 -31.97 22.28 24.22
CA VAL A 21 -31.02 21.18 24.04
C VAL A 21 -29.65 21.78 23.72
N ASN A 22 -28.70 21.65 24.65
CA ASN A 22 -27.32 22.11 24.47
C ASN A 22 -26.46 21.03 23.82
N ALA A 23 -25.34 21.45 23.22
CA ALA A 23 -24.33 20.55 22.70
C ALA A 23 -23.67 19.77 23.85
N PRO A 24 -23.58 18.42 23.78
CA PRO A 24 -22.94 17.62 24.83
C PRO A 24 -21.41 17.72 24.81
N VAL A 25 -20.83 18.16 23.69
CA VAL A 25 -19.39 18.30 23.49
C VAL A 25 -19.08 19.59 22.72
N SER A 26 -17.91 20.15 22.97
CA SER A 26 -17.36 21.22 22.13
C SER A 26 -16.97 20.66 20.77
N GLY A 27 -17.28 21.38 19.69
CA GLY A 27 -16.95 20.96 18.34
C GLY A 27 -17.60 21.84 17.28
N ILE A 28 -17.49 21.42 16.03
CA ILE A 28 -18.10 22.09 14.88
C ILE A 28 -19.33 21.29 14.44
N VAL A 29 -20.43 21.99 14.18
CA VAL A 29 -21.62 21.38 13.58
C VAL A 29 -21.31 20.99 12.14
N ILE A 30 -21.16 19.69 11.88
CA ILE A 30 -20.88 19.14 10.55
C ILE A 30 -22.17 18.83 9.78
N GLN A 31 -23.28 18.65 10.49
CA GLN A 31 -24.58 18.40 9.89
C GLN A 31 -25.69 19.04 10.73
N LYS A 32 -26.61 19.75 10.06
CA LYS A 32 -27.83 20.30 10.64
C LYS A 32 -29.02 19.67 9.93
N ASN A 33 -29.71 18.76 10.62
CA ASN A 33 -30.88 18.08 10.08
C ASN A 33 -32.18 18.71 10.58
N ALA A 34 -32.16 19.29 11.79
CA ALA A 34 -33.30 19.99 12.34
C ALA A 34 -33.48 21.37 11.70
N GLN A 35 -34.73 21.67 11.33
CA GLN A 35 -35.17 22.98 10.86
C GLN A 35 -36.30 23.49 11.75
N GLU A 36 -36.52 24.79 11.75
CA GLU A 36 -37.60 25.39 12.52
C GLU A 36 -38.97 24.84 12.06
N GLY A 37 -39.86 24.56 13.01
CA GLY A 37 -41.16 23.93 12.75
C GLY A 37 -41.12 22.41 12.55
N MET A 38 -39.94 21.78 12.54
CA MET A 38 -39.82 20.32 12.45
C MET A 38 -40.22 19.65 13.76
N TYR A 39 -41.08 18.63 13.67
CA TYR A 39 -41.34 17.73 14.79
C TYR A 39 -40.19 16.72 14.94
N VAL A 40 -39.70 16.55 16.17
CA VAL A 40 -38.61 15.65 16.49
C VAL A 40 -39.07 14.61 17.51
N GLN A 41 -38.56 13.38 17.37
CA GLN A 41 -38.84 12.28 18.28
C GLN A 41 -37.57 11.85 19.02
N THR A 42 -37.72 11.05 20.06
CA THR A 42 -36.57 10.43 20.73
C THR A 42 -35.76 9.61 19.72
N GLY A 43 -34.47 9.91 19.62
CA GLY A 43 -33.56 9.29 18.64
C GLY A 43 -33.43 10.04 17.31
N THR A 44 -34.22 11.10 17.08
CA THR A 44 -34.03 11.95 15.89
C THR A 44 -32.68 12.68 15.97
N HIS A 45 -31.85 12.49 14.95
CA HIS A 45 -30.54 13.14 14.83
C HIS A 45 -30.71 14.60 14.36
N ILE A 46 -30.83 15.53 15.31
CA ILE A 46 -31.04 16.96 15.02
C ILE A 46 -29.79 17.68 14.51
N TYR A 47 -28.63 17.38 15.08
CA TYR A 47 -27.33 17.94 14.74
C TYR A 47 -26.25 16.87 14.88
N ALA A 48 -25.21 16.96 14.06
CA ALA A 48 -23.97 16.21 14.25
C ALA A 48 -22.85 17.20 14.57
N ILE A 49 -22.17 16.98 15.69
CA ILE A 49 -21.06 17.80 16.18
C ILE A 49 -19.82 16.93 16.21
N ALA A 50 -18.73 17.42 15.64
CA ALA A 50 -17.44 16.72 15.64
C ALA A 50 -16.32 17.66 16.11
N ASP A 51 -15.38 17.11 16.88
CA ASP A 51 -14.08 17.75 17.09
C ASP A 51 -13.22 17.51 15.84
N LEU A 52 -12.80 18.60 15.19
CA LEU A 52 -11.96 18.56 13.98
C LEU A 52 -10.48 18.82 14.30
N SER A 53 -10.09 18.85 15.58
CA SER A 53 -8.70 19.02 16.03
C SER A 53 -7.79 17.87 15.62
N GLN A 54 -8.37 16.67 15.41
CA GLN A 54 -7.73 15.47 14.90
C GLN A 54 -8.58 14.91 13.76
N LEU A 55 -7.95 14.60 12.64
CA LEU A 55 -8.62 14.08 11.47
C LEU A 55 -8.03 12.73 11.06
N TRP A 56 -8.83 11.97 10.32
CA TRP A 56 -8.36 10.78 9.63
C TRP A 56 -8.25 11.08 8.14
N VAL A 57 -7.06 10.87 7.61
CA VAL A 57 -6.85 10.80 6.17
C VAL A 57 -7.01 9.34 5.76
N LYS A 58 -7.92 9.08 4.80
CA LYS A 58 -8.15 7.75 4.23
C LYS A 58 -7.48 7.69 2.87
N LEU A 59 -6.40 6.93 2.75
CA LEU A 59 -5.67 6.71 1.51
C LEU A 59 -6.06 5.36 0.90
N ASP A 60 -6.00 5.29 -0.42
CA ASP A 60 -6.09 4.05 -1.18
C ASP A 60 -4.70 3.59 -1.57
N ALA A 61 -4.27 2.44 -1.06
CA ALA A 61 -3.00 1.82 -1.40
C ALA A 61 -3.21 0.63 -2.34
N TYR A 62 -2.42 0.54 -3.42
CA TYR A 62 -2.46 -0.61 -4.31
C TYR A 62 -1.80 -1.84 -3.67
N GLU A 63 -2.24 -3.03 -4.09
CA GLU A 63 -1.71 -4.32 -3.60
C GLU A 63 -0.18 -4.41 -3.66
N ALA A 64 0.43 -3.93 -4.74
CA ALA A 64 1.89 -3.95 -4.93
C ALA A 64 2.64 -3.10 -3.88
N ASP A 65 1.99 -2.05 -3.37
CA ASP A 65 2.60 -1.11 -2.42
C ASP A 65 2.48 -1.59 -0.97
N LEU A 66 1.59 -2.54 -0.67
CA LEU A 66 1.38 -3.07 0.69
C LEU A 66 2.66 -3.64 1.30
N SER A 67 3.54 -4.18 0.47
CA SER A 67 4.84 -4.66 0.93
C SER A 67 5.68 -3.58 1.62
N TRP A 68 5.46 -2.31 1.27
CA TRP A 68 6.15 -1.12 1.79
C TRP A 68 5.40 -0.41 2.91
N LEU A 69 4.13 -0.74 3.15
CA LEU A 69 3.30 -0.05 4.13
C LEU A 69 3.24 -0.79 5.46
N ARG A 70 3.48 -0.08 6.55
CA ARG A 70 3.44 -0.59 7.93
C ARG A 70 2.77 0.45 8.84
N TYR A 71 2.18 -0.03 9.92
CA TYR A 71 1.65 0.87 10.95
C TYR A 71 2.78 1.67 11.59
N GLY A 72 2.48 2.86 12.09
CA GLY A 72 3.46 3.75 12.69
C GLY A 72 4.31 4.54 11.68
N GLN A 73 4.32 4.16 10.40
CA GLN A 73 5.06 4.92 9.39
C GLN A 73 4.52 6.33 9.24
N LYS A 74 5.45 7.28 9.06
CA LYS A 74 5.13 8.66 8.74
C LYS A 74 4.70 8.77 7.27
N VAL A 75 3.57 9.41 7.06
CA VAL A 75 3.04 9.76 5.74
C VAL A 75 3.15 11.26 5.57
N GLU A 76 3.78 11.69 4.49
CA GLU A 76 3.75 13.07 4.04
C GLU A 76 2.64 13.22 3.02
N PHE A 77 1.78 14.22 3.17
CA PHE A 77 0.71 14.43 2.21
C PHE A 77 0.49 15.89 1.91
N THR A 78 -0.02 16.13 0.70
CA THR A 78 -0.36 17.47 0.21
C THR A 78 -1.84 17.52 -0.12
N SER A 79 -2.42 18.73 -0.09
CA SER A 79 -3.79 18.96 -0.52
C SER A 79 -3.78 20.04 -1.60
N VAL A 80 -4.65 19.87 -2.61
CA VAL A 80 -4.85 20.86 -3.66
C VAL A 80 -5.30 22.22 -3.13
N SER A 81 -5.95 22.24 -1.96
CA SER A 81 -6.40 23.47 -1.30
C SER A 81 -5.27 24.26 -0.64
N TYR A 82 -4.11 23.65 -0.43
CA TYR A 82 -2.92 24.29 0.17
C TYR A 82 -1.66 23.93 -0.63
N PRO A 83 -1.51 24.44 -1.87
CA PRO A 83 -0.34 24.13 -2.70
C PRO A 83 0.97 24.54 -2.01
N GLY A 84 1.95 23.64 -2.01
CA GLY A 84 3.28 23.87 -1.41
C GLY A 84 3.36 23.63 0.11
N GLU A 85 2.23 23.46 0.81
CA GLU A 85 2.22 23.05 2.22
C GLU A 85 2.22 21.52 2.30
N THR A 86 3.17 20.96 3.07
CA THR A 86 3.23 19.52 3.35
C THR A 86 2.73 19.28 4.76
N PHE A 87 1.77 18.36 4.86
CA PHE A 87 1.25 17.88 6.13
C PHE A 87 1.84 16.52 6.43
N THR A 88 1.86 16.16 7.70
CA THR A 88 2.38 14.86 8.13
C THR A 88 1.37 14.18 9.02
N GLY A 89 1.31 12.85 8.90
CA GLY A 89 0.49 12.01 9.74
C GLY A 89 1.13 10.64 9.91
N THR A 90 0.49 9.79 10.70
CA THR A 90 1.01 8.46 11.02
C THR A 90 0.00 7.39 10.63
N ILE A 91 0.46 6.32 9.95
CA ILE A 91 -0.39 5.18 9.61
C ILE A 91 -0.88 4.53 10.90
N ALA A 92 -2.19 4.63 11.14
CA ALA A 92 -2.84 4.09 12.33
C ALA A 92 -3.60 2.80 12.03
N PHE A 93 -4.02 2.60 10.78
CA PHE A 93 -4.70 1.37 10.38
C PHE A 93 -4.50 1.04 8.92
N ILE A 94 -4.29 -0.25 8.61
CA ILE A 94 -4.30 -0.78 7.25
C ILE A 94 -5.38 -1.84 7.20
N ASP A 95 -6.40 -1.64 6.37
CA ASP A 95 -7.53 -2.55 6.27
C ASP A 95 -7.06 -3.96 5.89
N PRO A 96 -7.45 -5.03 6.63
CA PRO A 96 -7.06 -6.38 6.29
C PRO A 96 -7.73 -6.89 4.99
N ILE A 97 -8.76 -6.20 4.50
CA ILE A 97 -9.54 -6.61 3.33
C ILE A 97 -9.16 -5.77 2.11
N LEU A 98 -8.78 -6.45 1.03
CA LEU A 98 -8.59 -5.84 -0.29
C LEU A 98 -9.96 -5.60 -0.94
N ASN A 99 -10.20 -4.39 -1.43
CA ASN A 99 -11.37 -4.11 -2.26
C ASN A 99 -11.18 -4.75 -3.65
N PRO A 100 -12.02 -5.72 -4.08
CA PRO A 100 -11.82 -6.43 -5.33
C PRO A 100 -12.11 -5.57 -6.58
N VAL A 101 -12.89 -4.50 -6.43
CA VAL A 101 -13.28 -3.59 -7.52
C VAL A 101 -12.15 -2.61 -7.82
N THR A 102 -11.63 -1.94 -6.79
CA THR A 102 -10.56 -0.95 -6.96
C THR A 102 -9.16 -1.57 -6.90
N ARG A 103 -9.03 -2.81 -6.42
CA ARG A 103 -7.75 -3.46 -6.12
C ARG A 103 -6.88 -2.63 -5.17
N THR A 104 -7.54 -1.95 -4.23
CA THR A 104 -6.89 -1.13 -3.20
C THR A 104 -7.27 -1.58 -1.81
N VAL A 105 -6.38 -1.29 -0.86
CA VAL A 105 -6.61 -1.41 0.58
C VAL A 105 -6.73 -0.01 1.15
N LYS A 106 -7.67 0.17 2.08
CA LYS A 106 -7.84 1.44 2.80
C LYS A 106 -6.77 1.58 3.87
N VAL A 107 -6.03 2.69 3.83
CA VAL A 107 -5.01 3.04 4.82
C VAL A 107 -5.48 4.28 5.57
N ARG A 108 -5.67 4.17 6.88
CA ARG A 108 -6.05 5.27 7.77
C ARG A 108 -4.81 5.90 8.38
N VAL A 109 -4.66 7.18 8.18
CA VAL A 109 -3.59 8.01 8.72
C VAL A 109 -4.18 8.98 9.73
N ASN A 110 -3.65 8.99 10.95
CA ASN A 110 -4.01 9.96 11.96
C ASN A 110 -3.27 11.28 11.70
N VAL A 111 -4.00 12.38 11.68
CA VAL A 111 -3.48 13.70 11.31
C VAL A 111 -3.90 14.76 12.33
N PRO A 112 -2.94 15.46 12.96
CA PRO A 112 -3.25 16.59 13.81
C PRO A 112 -3.70 17.80 12.95
N ASN A 113 -4.80 18.44 13.35
CA ASN A 113 -5.38 19.61 12.68
C ASN A 113 -5.63 20.77 13.66
N PRO A 114 -4.63 21.21 14.44
CA PRO A 114 -4.82 22.19 15.53
C PRO A 114 -5.28 23.57 15.03
N ARG A 115 -4.98 23.91 13.77
CA ARG A 115 -5.36 25.18 13.14
C ARG A 115 -6.63 25.08 12.29
N GLY A 116 -7.29 23.91 12.24
CA GLY A 116 -8.52 23.72 11.47
C GLY A 116 -8.38 23.94 9.95
N LYS A 117 -7.15 23.85 9.41
CA LYS A 117 -6.89 24.09 7.97
C LYS A 117 -7.50 22.98 7.13
N LEU A 118 -7.30 21.74 7.56
CA LEU A 118 -7.83 20.58 6.85
C LEU A 118 -9.31 20.43 7.18
N LYS A 119 -10.12 20.23 6.15
CA LYS A 119 -11.56 19.98 6.28
C LYS A 119 -11.88 18.55 5.87
N PRO A 120 -12.93 17.93 6.44
CA PRO A 120 -13.45 16.66 5.96
C PRO A 120 -13.74 16.69 4.45
N GLU A 121 -13.65 15.54 3.80
CA GLU A 121 -13.89 15.35 2.35
C GLU A 121 -12.89 16.06 1.41
N MET A 122 -11.83 16.69 1.93
CA MET A 122 -10.74 17.20 1.08
C MET A 122 -9.94 16.04 0.47
N PHE A 123 -9.58 16.21 -0.80
CA PHE A 123 -8.63 15.32 -1.47
C PHE A 123 -7.20 15.61 -1.02
N VAL A 124 -6.44 14.53 -0.83
CA VAL A 124 -5.03 14.58 -0.48
C VAL A 124 -4.24 13.55 -1.28
N HIS A 125 -2.97 13.84 -1.52
CA HIS A 125 -2.02 12.90 -2.09
C HIS A 125 -0.94 12.61 -1.05
N GLY A 126 -0.80 11.33 -0.67
CA GLY A 126 0.15 10.88 0.33
C GLY A 126 1.34 10.14 -0.28
N VAL A 127 2.52 10.40 0.24
CA VAL A 127 3.78 9.72 -0.08
C VAL A 127 4.35 9.13 1.21
N VAL A 128 4.75 7.86 1.15
CA VAL A 128 5.41 7.16 2.24
C VAL A 128 6.83 6.85 1.84
N HIS A 129 7.80 7.38 2.59
CA HIS A 129 9.21 7.12 2.36
C HIS A 129 9.67 5.92 3.19
N SER A 130 9.79 4.75 2.55
CA SER A 130 10.25 3.52 3.21
C SER A 130 11.74 3.30 2.98
N ARG A 131 12.51 3.16 4.06
CA ARG A 131 13.89 2.65 3.98
C ARG A 131 13.86 1.12 3.90
N VAL A 132 14.50 0.56 2.88
CA VAL A 132 14.49 -0.88 2.61
C VAL A 132 15.67 -1.55 3.32
N ALA A 133 15.40 -2.54 4.16
CA ALA A 133 16.40 -3.48 4.68
C ALA A 133 16.34 -4.82 3.92
N ALA A 134 17.34 -5.68 4.09
CA ALA A 134 17.38 -7.03 3.51
C ALA A 134 16.06 -7.79 3.77
N GLY A 135 15.61 -8.54 2.76
CA GLY A 135 14.38 -9.33 2.83
C GLY A 135 13.07 -8.53 2.67
N GLY A 136 13.12 -7.23 2.34
CA GLY A 136 11.91 -6.43 2.08
C GLY A 136 11.19 -5.96 3.34
N ARG A 137 11.91 -5.87 4.46
CA ARG A 137 11.41 -5.28 5.70
C ARG A 137 11.64 -3.76 5.68
N VAL A 138 10.66 -3.00 6.16
CA VAL A 138 10.78 -1.54 6.23
C VAL A 138 11.45 -1.18 7.55
N LEU A 139 12.47 -0.33 7.47
CA LEU A 139 13.21 0.18 8.62
C LEU A 139 12.62 1.53 9.04
N ASP A 140 11.96 1.58 10.19
CA ASP A 140 11.82 2.84 10.93
C ASP A 140 12.75 2.82 12.15
N GLU A 141 13.88 3.51 12.00
CA GLU A 141 14.91 3.63 13.04
C GLU A 141 14.36 4.26 14.33
N ALA A 142 13.33 5.11 14.22
CA ALA A 142 12.71 5.75 15.39
C ALA A 142 11.90 4.77 16.25
N LEU A 143 11.47 3.64 15.67
CA LEU A 143 10.68 2.61 16.35
C LEU A 143 11.53 1.45 16.91
N ALA A 144 12.83 1.43 16.62
CA ALA A 144 13.73 0.40 17.15
C ALA A 144 13.83 0.48 18.69
N GLY A 145 13.58 -0.64 19.36
CA GLY A 145 13.55 -0.78 20.81
C GLY A 145 12.34 -0.12 21.48
N LYS A 146 11.36 0.38 20.71
CA LYS A 146 10.19 1.07 21.25
C LYS A 146 9.03 0.13 21.50
N TRP A 147 8.17 0.54 22.42
CA TRP A 147 6.94 -0.13 22.81
C TRP A 147 5.75 0.66 22.28
N MET A 148 4.81 -0.02 21.63
CA MET A 148 3.64 0.60 21.03
C MET A 148 2.35 -0.14 21.31
N CYS A 149 1.24 0.59 21.26
CA CYS A 149 -0.08 0.02 21.45
C CYS A 149 -0.59 -0.61 20.13
N PRO A 150 -1.04 -1.89 20.12
CA PRO A 150 -1.61 -2.50 18.92
C PRO A 150 -2.84 -1.78 18.35
N MET A 151 -3.57 -1.06 19.21
CA MET A 151 -4.79 -0.31 18.85
C MET A 151 -4.56 1.17 18.57
N HIS A 152 -3.46 1.73 19.10
CA HIS A 152 -3.12 3.16 18.99
C HIS A 152 -1.64 3.30 18.61
N PRO A 153 -1.28 3.04 17.33
CA PRO A 153 0.11 3.02 16.88
C PRO A 153 0.87 4.33 17.11
N GLU A 154 0.16 5.44 17.27
CA GLU A 154 0.72 6.75 17.64
C GLU A 154 1.32 6.79 19.06
N ILE A 155 0.92 5.88 19.96
CA ILE A 155 1.46 5.81 21.31
C ILE A 155 2.71 4.95 21.29
N VAL A 156 3.86 5.61 21.22
CA VAL A 156 5.19 5.01 21.24
C VAL A 156 5.89 5.40 22.54
N LYS A 157 6.40 4.43 23.30
CA LYS A 157 7.12 4.62 24.57
C LYS A 157 8.46 3.89 24.55
N ASP A 158 9.37 4.31 25.43
CA ASP A 158 10.69 3.70 25.58
C ASP A 158 10.69 2.41 26.39
N SER A 159 9.60 2.08 27.08
CA SER A 159 9.50 0.95 27.98
C SER A 159 8.15 0.27 27.93
N ALA A 160 8.11 -0.98 28.38
CA ALA A 160 6.89 -1.74 28.57
C ALA A 160 5.94 -0.99 29.51
N GLY A 161 4.63 -1.12 29.26
CA GLY A 161 3.64 -0.43 30.07
C GLY A 161 2.25 -0.57 29.49
N LYS A 162 1.36 0.33 29.90
CA LYS A 162 0.00 0.43 29.38
C LYS A 162 -0.13 1.64 28.46
N CYS A 163 -0.99 1.50 27.45
CA CYS A 163 -1.41 2.60 26.60
C CYS A 163 -2.24 3.61 27.40
N ASP A 164 -1.94 4.91 27.26
CA ASP A 164 -2.65 5.97 27.99
C ASP A 164 -4.08 6.22 27.46
N LEU A 165 -4.38 5.72 26.25
CA LEU A 165 -5.68 5.88 25.59
C LEU A 165 -6.64 4.71 25.84
N CYS A 166 -6.19 3.45 25.75
CA CYS A 166 -7.06 2.26 25.93
C CYS A 166 -6.69 1.37 27.12
N GLY A 167 -5.56 1.59 27.80
CA GLY A 167 -5.12 0.76 28.92
C GLY A 167 -4.57 -0.63 28.55
N MET A 168 -4.55 -1.00 27.27
CA MET A 168 -3.96 -2.26 26.79
C MET A 168 -2.44 -2.30 27.02
N PRO A 169 -1.84 -3.50 27.20
CA PRO A 169 -0.39 -3.64 27.29
C PRO A 169 0.27 -3.22 25.98
N LEU A 170 1.32 -2.42 26.09
CA LEU A 170 2.18 -2.11 24.97
C LEU A 170 2.97 -3.36 24.58
N VAL A 171 3.21 -3.50 23.29
CA VAL A 171 4.03 -4.58 22.72
C VAL A 171 5.24 -3.96 22.02
N GLN A 172 6.32 -4.73 21.89
CA GLN A 172 7.51 -4.27 21.17
C GLN A 172 7.18 -4.02 19.69
N ALA A 173 7.65 -2.91 19.13
CA ALA A 173 7.43 -2.57 17.73
C ALA A 173 7.97 -3.67 16.78
N GLU A 174 9.04 -4.35 17.18
CA GLU A 174 9.62 -5.49 16.46
C GLU A 174 8.65 -6.68 16.37
N SER A 175 7.90 -6.94 17.44
CA SER A 175 6.97 -8.09 17.52
C SER A 175 5.76 -7.95 16.59
N LEU A 176 5.46 -6.72 16.19
CA LEU A 176 4.40 -6.40 15.24
C LEU A 176 4.92 -6.38 13.79
N GLY A 177 6.19 -6.72 13.56
CA GLY A 177 6.81 -6.79 12.23
C GLY A 177 7.19 -5.42 11.65
N TYR A 178 7.31 -4.39 12.49
CA TYR A 178 7.59 -3.01 12.07
C TYR A 178 9.08 -2.68 11.95
N VAL A 179 9.94 -3.41 12.65
CA VAL A 179 11.38 -3.13 12.71
C VAL A 179 12.16 -4.44 12.75
N SER A 180 13.25 -4.53 11.99
CA SER A 180 14.33 -5.49 12.25
C SER A 180 15.45 -4.78 12.97
N ALA A 181 16.19 -5.51 13.82
CA ALA A 181 17.40 -5.02 14.45
C ALA A 181 18.27 -4.25 13.43
N ALA A 182 18.89 -3.15 13.89
CA ALA A 182 19.62 -2.21 13.06
C ALA A 182 20.45 -2.91 11.97
N PRO A 183 20.38 -2.44 10.70
CA PRO A 183 21.03 -3.12 9.60
C PRO A 183 22.54 -3.14 9.84
N THR A 184 23.12 -4.33 9.80
CA THR A 184 24.56 -4.45 9.53
C THR A 184 24.82 -4.11 8.06
N GLU A 185 26.04 -3.75 7.66
CA GLU A 185 26.33 -3.51 6.24
C GLU A 185 25.98 -4.71 5.33
N GLN A 186 25.94 -5.92 5.90
CA GLN A 186 25.46 -7.13 5.23
C GLN A 186 23.96 -7.15 4.90
N ASP A 187 23.15 -6.21 5.41
CA ASP A 187 21.68 -6.22 5.23
C ASP A 187 21.18 -5.28 4.11
N LYS A 188 22.05 -4.82 3.20
CA LYS A 188 21.59 -4.04 2.03
C LYS A 188 21.01 -4.99 0.97
N PRO A 189 19.78 -4.74 0.47
CA PRO A 189 19.19 -5.61 -0.54
C PRO A 189 19.88 -5.44 -1.89
N LEU A 190 20.08 -6.54 -2.63
CA LEU A 190 20.48 -6.47 -4.03
C LEU A 190 19.32 -5.91 -4.85
N VAL A 191 19.60 -4.91 -5.68
CA VAL A 191 18.60 -4.26 -6.53
C VAL A 191 19.08 -4.14 -7.97
N ILE A 192 18.14 -4.16 -8.91
CA ILE A 192 18.40 -3.88 -10.33
C ILE A 192 17.40 -2.86 -10.86
N PRO A 193 17.77 -2.03 -11.86
CA PRO A 193 16.82 -1.15 -12.52
C PRO A 193 15.66 -1.93 -13.14
N VAL A 194 14.44 -1.38 -13.06
CA VAL A 194 13.24 -1.98 -13.68
C VAL A 194 13.43 -2.26 -15.17
N SER A 195 14.19 -1.40 -15.87
CA SER A 195 14.46 -1.57 -17.30
C SER A 195 15.37 -2.76 -17.64
N ALA A 196 16.10 -3.33 -16.68
CA ALA A 196 16.97 -4.47 -16.90
C ALA A 196 16.21 -5.80 -16.92
N ALA A 197 15.15 -5.91 -16.13
CA ALA A 197 14.35 -7.11 -16.01
C ALA A 197 13.31 -7.21 -17.14
N LEU A 198 13.32 -8.36 -17.82
CA LEU A 198 12.29 -8.76 -18.75
C LEU A 198 11.34 -9.73 -18.04
N VAL A 199 10.11 -9.29 -17.81
CA VAL A 199 9.11 -10.05 -17.04
C VAL A 199 8.10 -10.68 -18.00
N THR A 200 7.93 -12.01 -17.91
CA THR A 200 6.91 -12.75 -18.66
C THR A 200 6.09 -13.64 -17.75
N GLY A 201 4.85 -13.22 -17.50
CA GLY A 201 3.94 -13.94 -16.61
C GLY A 201 4.55 -14.07 -15.22
N THR A 202 5.02 -15.27 -14.88
CA THR A 202 5.61 -15.61 -13.58
C THR A 202 7.14 -15.57 -13.55
N ARG A 203 7.81 -15.39 -14.69
CA ARG A 203 9.28 -15.46 -14.81
C ARG A 203 9.88 -14.08 -15.04
N ALA A 204 11.11 -13.91 -14.57
CA ALA A 204 11.90 -12.71 -14.84
C ALA A 204 13.27 -13.13 -15.34
N ILE A 205 13.71 -12.54 -16.45
CA ILE A 205 15.00 -12.81 -17.07
C ILE A 205 15.78 -11.50 -17.16
N VAL A 206 17.08 -11.59 -16.91
CA VAL A 206 18.04 -10.50 -17.09
C VAL A 206 19.18 -10.99 -17.96
N TYR A 207 19.75 -10.08 -18.74
CA TYR A 207 20.95 -10.35 -19.52
C TYR A 207 22.18 -9.88 -18.75
N VAL A 208 23.05 -10.82 -18.38
CA VAL A 208 24.29 -10.57 -17.62
C VAL A 208 25.48 -10.66 -18.56
N GLU A 209 26.41 -9.72 -18.44
CA GLU A 209 27.65 -9.74 -19.22
C GLU A 209 28.63 -10.79 -18.69
N LYS A 210 29.15 -11.66 -19.56
CA LYS A 210 30.18 -12.64 -19.20
C LYS A 210 31.55 -11.96 -19.08
N PRO A 211 32.20 -11.97 -17.90
CA PRO A 211 33.53 -11.40 -17.76
C PRO A 211 34.58 -12.22 -18.51
N GLY A 212 35.64 -11.57 -19.01
CA GLY A 212 36.80 -12.24 -19.59
C GLY A 212 36.66 -12.69 -21.05
N VAL A 213 35.59 -12.29 -21.75
CA VAL A 213 35.39 -12.61 -23.17
C VAL A 213 35.83 -11.43 -24.04
N ALA A 214 36.58 -11.69 -25.12
CA ALA A 214 37.12 -10.65 -26.01
C ALA A 214 36.03 -9.84 -26.75
N GLN A 215 34.83 -10.38 -26.88
CA GLN A 215 33.65 -9.70 -27.42
C GLN A 215 32.54 -9.64 -26.35
N PRO A 216 31.81 -8.52 -26.22
CA PRO A 216 30.71 -8.38 -25.27
C PRO A 216 29.67 -9.48 -25.48
N THR A 217 29.69 -10.47 -24.58
CA THR A 217 28.82 -11.64 -24.65
C THR A 217 27.87 -11.58 -23.46
N TYR A 218 26.58 -11.75 -23.73
CA TYR A 218 25.52 -11.69 -22.73
C TYR A 218 24.86 -13.05 -22.58
N GLU A 219 24.53 -13.39 -21.35
CA GLU A 219 23.80 -14.60 -20.99
C GLU A 219 22.45 -14.23 -20.38
N GLY A 220 21.38 -14.82 -20.91
CA GLY A 220 20.06 -14.72 -20.30
C GLY A 220 20.04 -15.58 -19.05
N ARG A 221 19.75 -14.96 -17.90
CA ARG A 221 19.63 -15.65 -16.63
C ARG A 221 18.26 -15.39 -16.02
N GLU A 222 17.61 -16.46 -15.60
CA GLU A 222 16.38 -16.39 -14.84
C GLU A 222 16.66 -15.97 -13.40
N ILE A 223 15.87 -15.02 -12.89
CA ILE A 223 16.02 -14.44 -11.57
C ILE A 223 14.69 -14.41 -10.84
N VAL A 224 14.75 -14.41 -9.50
CA VAL A 224 13.57 -14.23 -8.66
C VAL A 224 13.54 -12.78 -8.18
N LEU A 225 12.57 -12.02 -8.68
CA LEU A 225 12.34 -10.65 -8.26
C LEU A 225 11.60 -10.59 -6.91
N GLY A 226 11.96 -9.60 -6.11
CA GLY A 226 11.20 -9.13 -4.97
C GLY A 226 10.28 -7.96 -5.34
N PRO A 227 9.69 -7.30 -4.33
CA PRO A 227 8.82 -6.15 -4.57
C PRO A 227 9.56 -5.01 -5.28
N ARG A 228 8.81 -4.19 -6.03
CA ARG A 228 9.32 -3.03 -6.75
C ARG A 228 9.46 -1.84 -5.82
N ALA A 229 10.67 -1.27 -5.73
CA ALA A 229 10.96 -0.06 -4.97
C ALA A 229 11.26 1.09 -5.94
N GLY A 230 10.22 1.84 -6.32
CA GLY A 230 10.33 2.95 -7.27
C GLY A 230 10.82 2.50 -8.65
N ASN A 231 12.05 2.87 -9.01
CA ASN A 231 12.67 2.55 -10.30
C ASN A 231 13.53 1.28 -10.29
N TYR A 232 13.50 0.54 -9.18
CA TYR A 232 14.29 -0.67 -8.98
C TYR A 232 13.42 -1.86 -8.57
N TYR A 233 13.84 -3.07 -8.92
CA TYR A 233 13.36 -4.29 -8.30
C TYR A 233 14.39 -4.79 -7.30
N LEU A 234 13.90 -5.31 -6.17
CA LEU A 234 14.72 -6.15 -5.31
C LEU A 234 15.00 -7.48 -6.02
N VAL A 235 16.18 -8.03 -5.85
CA VAL A 235 16.55 -9.36 -6.36
C VAL A 235 16.67 -10.31 -5.18
N ARG A 236 15.86 -11.38 -5.20
CA ARG A 236 15.91 -12.42 -4.17
C ARG A 236 16.93 -13.51 -4.50
N GLN A 237 16.99 -13.91 -5.78
CA GLN A 237 17.87 -14.99 -6.25
C GLN A 237 18.27 -14.77 -7.71
N GLY A 238 19.42 -15.34 -8.09
CA GLY A 238 19.90 -15.43 -9.48
C GLY A 238 20.92 -14.36 -9.88
N LEU A 239 21.21 -13.37 -9.03
CA LEU A 239 22.30 -12.42 -9.26
C LEU A 239 23.17 -12.27 -8.02
N THR A 240 24.40 -11.86 -8.25
CA THR A 240 25.38 -11.47 -7.23
C THR A 240 25.75 -10.01 -7.39
N GLU A 241 26.13 -9.35 -6.30
CA GLU A 241 26.67 -8.00 -6.35
C GLU A 241 27.91 -7.93 -7.27
N GLY A 242 28.01 -6.85 -8.04
CA GLY A 242 29.09 -6.63 -9.01
C GLY A 242 28.81 -7.17 -10.42
N GLU A 243 27.79 -8.02 -10.61
CA GLU A 243 27.41 -8.46 -11.95
C GLU A 243 26.81 -7.32 -12.80
N ARG A 244 27.26 -7.18 -14.05
CA ARG A 244 26.76 -6.16 -14.98
C ARG A 244 25.56 -6.67 -15.75
N VAL A 245 24.41 -6.00 -15.56
CA VAL A 245 23.15 -6.31 -16.24
C VAL A 245 22.84 -5.30 -17.33
N VAL A 246 22.24 -5.77 -18.44
CA VAL A 246 21.83 -4.91 -19.55
C VAL A 246 20.58 -4.11 -19.18
N THR A 247 20.69 -2.78 -19.16
CA THR A 247 19.58 -1.87 -18.82
C THR A 247 18.88 -1.27 -20.04
N ARG A 248 19.51 -1.33 -21.22
CA ARG A 248 18.99 -0.81 -22.50
C ARG A 248 19.27 -1.81 -23.61
N GLY A 249 18.27 -2.09 -24.43
CA GLY A 249 18.41 -3.00 -25.58
C GLY A 249 18.34 -4.49 -25.25
N ASN A 250 18.00 -4.86 -24.00
CA ASN A 250 17.76 -6.24 -23.57
C ASN A 250 16.73 -6.97 -24.45
N PHE A 251 15.66 -6.31 -24.90
CA PHE A 251 14.69 -6.90 -25.82
C PHE A 251 15.30 -7.25 -27.19
N LYS A 252 16.25 -6.43 -27.70
CA LYS A 252 16.94 -6.71 -28.97
C LYS A 252 17.85 -7.92 -28.85
N ILE A 253 18.54 -8.06 -27.70
CA ILE A 253 19.38 -9.22 -27.40
C ILE A 253 18.50 -10.48 -27.34
N ASP A 254 17.37 -10.40 -26.63
CA ASP A 254 16.41 -11.51 -26.52
C ASP A 254 15.88 -11.96 -27.88
N SER A 255 15.44 -11.01 -28.71
CA SER A 255 14.96 -11.29 -30.07
C SER A 255 16.04 -11.93 -30.93
N ALA A 256 17.30 -11.46 -30.84
CA ALA A 256 18.42 -12.04 -31.59
C ALA A 256 18.71 -13.49 -31.16
N LEU A 257 18.63 -13.78 -29.86
CA LEU A 257 18.81 -15.14 -29.33
C LEU A 257 17.67 -16.07 -29.75
N GLN A 258 16.43 -15.59 -29.74
CA GLN A 258 15.27 -16.34 -30.22
C GLN A 258 15.39 -16.71 -31.70
N ILE A 259 15.83 -15.78 -32.56
CA ILE A 259 16.10 -16.04 -33.98
C ILE A 259 17.20 -17.09 -34.14
N GLN A 260 18.21 -17.07 -33.28
CA GLN A 260 19.30 -18.05 -33.27
C GLN A 260 18.92 -19.38 -32.59
N ALA A 261 17.65 -19.58 -32.21
CA ALA A 261 17.17 -20.74 -31.45
C ALA A 261 17.94 -21.00 -30.15
N LYS A 262 18.56 -19.96 -29.58
CA LYS A 262 19.23 -20.00 -28.28
C LYS A 262 18.23 -19.76 -27.15
N PRO A 263 18.57 -20.13 -25.90
CA PRO A 263 17.75 -19.82 -24.74
C PRO A 263 17.35 -18.34 -24.70
N SER A 264 16.04 -18.08 -24.66
CA SER A 264 15.44 -16.75 -24.61
C SER A 264 14.24 -16.72 -23.68
N MET A 265 13.65 -15.55 -23.51
CA MET A 265 12.43 -15.35 -22.73
C MET A 265 11.27 -16.26 -23.18
N MET A 266 11.12 -16.49 -24.48
CA MET A 266 10.02 -17.28 -25.05
C MET A 266 10.38 -18.76 -25.23
N SER A 267 11.68 -19.07 -25.36
CA SER A 267 12.20 -20.43 -25.59
C SER A 267 13.29 -20.77 -24.56
N PRO A 268 12.93 -21.24 -23.36
CA PRO A 268 13.89 -21.40 -22.25
C PRO A 268 14.99 -22.43 -22.48
N GLU A 269 14.72 -23.51 -23.21
CA GLU A 269 15.72 -24.55 -23.50
C GLU A 269 16.52 -24.29 -24.79
N GLY A 270 16.13 -23.26 -25.56
CA GLY A 270 16.58 -23.10 -26.93
C GLY A 270 15.93 -24.15 -27.85
N GLY A 271 15.35 -23.70 -28.96
CA GLY A 271 14.62 -24.58 -29.88
C GLY A 271 13.86 -23.79 -30.91
N GLY A 272 14.17 -24.04 -32.19
CA GLY A 272 13.51 -23.40 -33.32
C GLY A 272 12.07 -23.88 -33.44
N ALA A 273 11.13 -22.95 -33.55
CA ALA A 273 9.77 -23.25 -33.95
C ALA A 273 9.80 -23.83 -35.38
N SER A 274 9.81 -25.16 -35.48
CA SER A 274 9.29 -25.88 -36.65
C SER A 274 7.93 -26.44 -36.27
N ALA A 275 6.93 -25.55 -36.24
CA ALA A 275 5.56 -25.98 -36.42
C ALA A 275 5.45 -26.52 -37.85
N GLY A 276 5.62 -27.83 -38.00
CA GLY A 276 5.44 -28.51 -39.27
C GLY A 276 4.01 -28.33 -39.77
N HIS A 277 3.83 -27.52 -40.81
CA HIS A 277 2.63 -27.57 -41.64
C HIS A 277 2.64 -28.87 -42.43
N SER A 278 2.04 -29.92 -41.87
CA SER A 278 1.71 -31.13 -42.62
C SER A 278 0.56 -30.82 -43.58
N HIS A 279 0.92 -30.47 -44.82
CA HIS A 279 -0.02 -30.54 -45.94
C HIS A 279 -0.33 -32.00 -46.25
N ALA A 280 -1.42 -32.52 -45.70
CA ALA A 280 -2.02 -33.76 -46.16
C ALA A 280 -2.60 -33.52 -47.58
N ARG A 281 -2.07 -34.25 -48.57
CA ARG A 281 -2.66 -34.32 -49.93
C ARG A 281 -4.06 -34.93 -49.82
N PRO A 282 -5.09 -34.39 -50.50
CA PRO A 282 -6.35 -35.11 -50.63
C PRO A 282 -6.16 -36.30 -51.58
N ALA A 283 -6.58 -37.48 -51.13
CA ALA A 283 -6.69 -38.67 -51.97
C ALA A 283 -7.83 -38.49 -52.97
N SER A 284 -7.59 -38.87 -54.23
CA SER A 284 -8.60 -38.91 -55.30
C SER A 284 -9.71 -39.92 -54.97
N PRO A 285 -10.98 -39.66 -55.36
CA PRO A 285 -12.09 -40.57 -55.12
C PRO A 285 -12.15 -41.71 -56.15
N ALA A 286 -12.52 -42.91 -55.69
CA ALA A 286 -12.87 -44.07 -56.52
C ALA A 286 -14.41 -44.18 -56.68
N PRO A 287 -14.93 -44.88 -57.69
CA PRO A 287 -16.20 -44.55 -58.34
C PRO A 287 -17.45 -45.16 -57.67
N GLU A 288 -18.57 -44.46 -57.85
CA GLU A 288 -19.92 -44.89 -57.49
C GLU A 288 -20.34 -46.15 -58.26
N HIS A 289 -20.77 -47.18 -57.52
CA HIS A 289 -21.58 -48.26 -58.05
C HIS A 289 -23.06 -47.99 -57.72
N LYS A 290 -23.85 -47.74 -58.76
CA LYS A 290 -25.32 -47.91 -58.77
C LYS A 290 -25.67 -49.38 -58.51
N HIS A 291 -26.71 -49.63 -57.73
CA HIS A 291 -27.99 -50.15 -58.23
C HIS A 291 -29.01 -50.34 -57.09
N ASP A 292 -30.21 -49.78 -57.35
CA ASP A 292 -31.58 -50.16 -56.95
C ASP A 292 -31.87 -50.77 -55.57
#